data_AF-A0A0C9V2T8-F1
#
_entry.id   AF-A0A0C9V2T8-F1
#
_cell.length_a   1.000
_cell.length_b   1.000
_cell.length_c   1.000
_cell.angle_alpha   90.00
_cell.angle_beta   90.00
_cell.angle_gamma   90.00
#
_symmetry.space_group_name_H-M   'P 1'
#
loop_
_entity.id
_entity.type
_entity.pdbx_description
1 polymer ?
#
loop_
_entity_poly.entity_id
_entity_poly.type
_entity_poly.pdbx_seq_one_letter_code
_entity_poly.pdbx_strand_id
1 'polypeptide(L)'
;MFGGALGDVPAGASTWAGDRTVGFRGTAVQISSLADPSLPLVRAILWELAELSFRSDLLAVDKAIILQLWDENSAEREATYNAIFPSEVVGGTWDAPLPTSHVGLFIGRFSDPAVIGYANAFQRLMSVWPDAPVWFSEPLVVSMPERDINRKAFGMMLFYVETFFFSTGRPPVVPRQYPGSWGA
;
A
#
# COMPACT_ATOMS: atom_id res chain seq x y z
N MET A 1 5.42 3.42 16.23
CA MET A 1 5.60 4.87 16.50
C MET A 1 6.27 5.49 15.27
N PHE A 2 5.50 6.11 14.37
CA PHE A 2 6.06 6.87 13.25
C PHE A 2 6.57 8.21 13.79
N GLY A 3 7.88 8.48 13.70
CA GLY A 3 8.46 9.77 14.10
C GLY A 3 9.83 9.71 14.78
N GLY A 4 10.37 8.53 15.08
CA GLY A 4 11.63 8.40 15.84
C GLY A 4 12.93 8.59 15.05
N ALA A 5 12.88 8.88 13.74
CA ALA A 5 14.07 8.90 12.88
C ALA A 5 14.24 10.19 12.06
N LEU A 6 13.85 11.34 12.61
CA LEU A 6 14.34 12.64 12.16
C LEU A 6 15.47 13.09 13.10
N GLY A 7 16.55 12.30 13.11
CA GLY A 7 17.76 12.58 13.90
C GLY A 7 18.93 12.92 12.99
N ASP A 8 19.38 14.16 13.10
CA ASP A 8 20.67 14.73 12.69
C ASP A 8 20.94 14.93 11.19
N VAL A 9 20.64 16.15 10.73
CA VAL A 9 21.26 16.75 9.55
C VAL A 9 22.75 16.98 9.89
N PRO A 10 23.72 16.41 9.15
CA PRO A 10 25.13 16.63 9.41
C PRO A 10 25.48 18.11 9.28
N ALA A 11 26.25 18.65 10.22
CA ALA A 11 26.81 19.99 10.14
C ALA A 11 27.72 20.09 8.91
N GLY A 12 27.21 20.70 7.83
CA GLY A 12 27.84 20.74 6.51
C GLY A 12 26.92 20.41 5.34
N ALA A 13 25.68 19.94 5.60
CA ALA A 13 24.67 19.79 4.56
C ALA A 13 24.22 21.18 4.06
N SER A 14 24.89 21.66 3.01
CA SER A 14 24.33 22.65 2.09
C SER A 14 22.96 22.15 1.66
N THR A 15 21.90 22.74 2.21
CA THR A 15 20.55 22.27 1.89
C THR A 15 20.15 22.60 0.46
N TRP A 16 20.77 23.59 -0.22
CA TRP A 16 20.39 24.00 -1.58
C TRP A 16 21.48 24.72 -2.40
N ALA A 17 22.77 24.59 -2.08
CA ALA A 17 23.84 25.22 -2.88
C ALA A 17 24.61 24.17 -3.68
N GLY A 18 24.22 23.98 -4.95
CA GLY A 18 25.02 23.27 -5.94
C GLY A 18 24.18 22.50 -6.96
N ASP A 19 23.36 21.57 -6.49
CA ASP A 19 22.58 20.69 -7.35
C ASP A 19 21.12 21.12 -7.43
N ARG A 20 20.67 21.45 -8.65
CA ARG A 20 19.26 21.76 -8.96
C ARG A 20 18.44 20.48 -9.12
N THR A 21 18.74 19.45 -8.34
CA THR A 21 18.08 18.15 -8.40
C THR A 21 17.46 17.79 -7.06
N VAL A 22 16.38 17.01 -7.10
CA VAL A 22 15.76 16.38 -5.93
C VAL A 22 15.76 14.87 -6.13
N GLY A 23 16.10 14.12 -5.09
CA GLY A 23 16.03 12.66 -5.11
C GLY A 23 14.58 12.18 -5.08
N PHE A 24 14.27 11.19 -5.92
CA PHE A 24 13.00 10.48 -5.91
C PHE A 24 13.22 9.02 -6.33
N ARG A 25 13.03 8.08 -5.39
CA ARG A 25 13.03 6.64 -5.68
C ARG A 25 14.27 6.16 -6.44
N GLY A 26 15.44 6.60 -5.97
CA GLY A 26 16.74 6.29 -6.58
C GLY A 26 17.05 7.06 -7.87
N THR A 27 16.22 8.05 -8.23
CA THR A 27 16.44 8.92 -9.40
C THR A 27 16.67 10.37 -8.97
N ALA A 28 17.51 11.09 -9.71
CA ALA A 28 17.69 12.53 -9.52
C ALA A 28 16.82 13.31 -10.52
N VAL A 29 15.85 14.06 -10.01
CA VAL A 29 14.89 14.85 -10.79
C VAL A 29 15.33 16.31 -10.81
N GLN A 30 15.48 16.91 -11.99
CA GLN A 30 15.81 18.33 -12.11
C GLN A 30 14.63 19.19 -11.62
N ILE A 31 14.87 20.13 -10.71
CA ILE A 31 13.83 21.04 -10.16
C ILE A 31 13.16 21.83 -11.29
N SER A 32 13.91 22.25 -12.30
CA SER A 32 13.35 22.95 -13.47
C SER A 32 12.35 22.10 -14.26
N SER A 33 12.47 20.77 -14.23
CA SER A 33 11.53 19.87 -14.89
C SER A 33 10.22 19.68 -14.12
N LEU A 34 10.14 20.09 -12.85
CA LEU A 34 8.91 19.98 -12.05
C LEU A 34 7.82 20.99 -12.48
N ALA A 35 8.17 22.03 -13.21
CA ALA A 35 7.19 22.94 -13.82
C ALA A 35 6.39 22.27 -14.94
N ASP A 36 6.98 21.28 -15.62
CA ASP A 36 6.35 20.47 -16.66
C ASP A 36 6.89 19.02 -16.58
N PRO A 37 6.45 18.24 -15.58
CA PRO A 37 7.02 16.93 -15.29
C PRO A 37 6.66 15.92 -16.37
N SER A 38 7.60 15.01 -16.67
CA SER A 38 7.34 13.92 -17.60
C SER A 38 6.17 13.05 -17.11
N LEU A 39 5.34 12.55 -18.02
CA LEU A 39 4.21 11.69 -17.67
C LEU A 39 4.61 10.46 -16.81
N PRO A 40 5.77 9.79 -17.05
CA PRO A 40 6.24 8.73 -16.16
C PRO A 40 6.46 9.19 -14.72
N LEU A 41 7.06 10.38 -14.52
CA LEU A 41 7.27 10.94 -13.18
C LEU A 41 5.95 11.26 -12.49
N VAL A 42 4.99 11.86 -13.21
CA VAL A 42 3.64 12.13 -12.68
C VAL A 42 2.94 10.83 -12.25
N ARG A 43 2.99 9.80 -13.08
CA ARG A 43 2.41 8.47 -12.78
C ARG A 43 3.04 7.84 -11.55
N ALA A 44 4.36 7.93 -11.42
CA ALA A 44 5.09 7.41 -10.28
C ALA A 44 4.70 8.11 -8.97
N ILE A 45 4.70 9.45 -8.97
CA ILE A 45 4.33 10.26 -7.80
C ILE A 45 2.87 9.99 -7.39
N LEU A 46 1.93 10.03 -8.35
CA LEU A 46 0.51 9.80 -8.04
C LEU A 46 0.23 8.39 -7.55
N TRP A 47 0.93 7.39 -8.09
CA TRP A 47 0.80 6.03 -7.62
C TRP A 47 1.32 5.86 -6.19
N GLU A 48 2.52 6.39 -5.90
CA GLU A 48 3.09 6.32 -4.56
C GLU A 48 2.21 7.04 -3.54
N LEU A 49 1.68 8.21 -3.90
CA LEU A 49 0.74 8.95 -3.06
C LEU A 49 -0.53 8.13 -2.80
N ALA A 50 -1.07 7.45 -3.81
CA ALA A 50 -2.24 6.59 -3.65
C ALA A 50 -1.94 5.39 -2.75
N GLU A 51 -0.77 4.75 -2.90
CA GLU A 51 -0.34 3.62 -2.09
C GLU A 51 -0.14 4.02 -0.61
N LEU A 52 0.52 5.15 -0.36
CA LEU A 52 0.68 5.72 0.99
C LEU A 52 -0.68 6.08 1.60
N SER A 53 -1.58 6.66 0.80
CA SER A 53 -2.92 7.02 1.26
C SER A 53 -3.73 5.78 1.59
N PHE A 54 -3.71 4.74 0.75
CA PHE A 54 -4.37 3.46 1.01
C PHE A 54 -3.86 2.81 2.30
N ARG A 55 -2.53 2.73 2.48
CA ARG A 55 -1.91 2.21 3.71
C ARG A 55 -2.40 2.95 4.95
N SER A 56 -2.41 4.28 4.89
CA SER A 56 -2.82 5.13 6.00
C SER A 56 -4.32 4.99 6.30
N ASP A 57 -5.16 5.00 5.25
CA ASP A 57 -6.61 4.83 5.33
C ASP A 57 -6.96 3.47 5.95
N LEU A 58 -6.33 2.40 5.47
CA LEU A 58 -6.53 1.05 5.99
C LEU A 58 -6.14 0.93 7.47
N LEU A 59 -4.99 1.48 7.86
CA LEU A 59 -4.54 1.45 9.26
C LEU A 59 -5.47 2.26 10.17
N ALA A 60 -5.91 3.43 9.71
CA ALA A 60 -6.78 4.31 10.49
C ALA A 60 -8.15 3.66 10.71
N VAL A 61 -8.77 3.11 9.65
CA VAL A 61 -10.07 2.45 9.75
C VAL A 61 -9.97 1.18 10.59
N ASP A 62 -8.90 0.39 10.44
CA ASP A 62 -8.70 -0.82 11.25
C ASP A 62 -8.63 -0.48 12.73
N LYS A 63 -7.83 0.53 13.11
CA LYS A 63 -7.74 1.00 14.50
C LYS A 63 -9.04 1.56 15.04
N ALA A 64 -9.81 2.25 14.21
CA ALA A 64 -11.10 2.82 14.62
C ALA A 64 -12.15 1.74 14.90
N ILE A 65 -12.17 0.67 14.09
CA ILE A 65 -13.19 -0.38 14.16
C ILE A 65 -12.94 -1.37 15.32
N ILE A 66 -11.68 -1.73 15.57
CA ILE A 66 -11.29 -2.78 16.52
C ILE A 66 -10.18 -2.27 17.46
N LEU A 67 -10.40 -1.12 18.09
CA LEU A 67 -9.44 -0.50 19.00
C LEU A 67 -8.96 -1.45 20.10
N GLN A 68 -9.87 -2.26 20.65
CA GLN A 68 -9.56 -3.24 21.70
C GLN A 68 -8.49 -4.27 21.27
N LEU A 69 -8.54 -4.76 20.03
CA LEU A 69 -7.54 -5.70 19.53
C LEU A 69 -6.17 -5.04 19.35
N TRP A 70 -6.14 -3.74 19.03
CA TRP A 70 -4.90 -2.98 18.99
C TRP A 70 -4.32 -2.75 20.38
N ASP A 71 -5.15 -2.59 21.41
CA ASP A 71 -4.69 -2.42 22.78
C ASP A 71 -4.18 -3.75 23.39
N GLU A 72 -4.87 -4.86 23.10
CA GLU A 72 -4.55 -6.18 23.65
C GLU A 72 -3.42 -6.89 22.88
N ASN A 73 -3.40 -6.79 21.55
CA ASN A 73 -2.54 -7.60 20.67
C ASN A 73 -1.90 -6.77 19.54
N SER A 74 -1.43 -5.55 19.86
CA SER A 74 -0.82 -4.61 18.89
C SER A 74 0.23 -5.26 17.97
N ALA A 75 1.12 -6.09 18.51
CA ALA A 75 2.22 -6.68 17.74
C ALA A 75 1.73 -7.67 16.67
N GLU A 76 0.77 -8.55 16.99
CA GLU A 76 0.20 -9.49 16.03
C GLU A 76 -0.63 -8.74 14.96
N ARG A 77 -1.34 -7.69 15.39
CA ARG A 77 -2.13 -6.86 14.49
C ARG A 77 -1.25 -6.09 13.50
N GLU A 78 -0.18 -5.49 13.99
CA GLU A 78 0.83 -4.81 13.18
C GLU A 78 1.52 -5.78 12.21
N ALA A 79 1.87 -6.99 12.66
CA ALA A 79 2.43 -8.02 11.78
C ALA A 79 1.45 -8.42 10.66
N THR A 80 0.16 -8.57 10.97
CA THR A 80 -0.89 -8.87 9.98
C THR A 80 -1.05 -7.73 8.98
N TYR A 81 -1.09 -6.49 9.46
CA TYR A 81 -1.15 -5.30 8.61
C TYR A 81 0.07 -5.20 7.69
N ASN A 82 1.27 -5.37 8.22
CA ASN A 82 2.51 -5.29 7.45
C ASN A 82 2.61 -6.39 6.39
N ALA A 83 2.05 -7.59 6.65
CA ALA A 83 2.02 -8.69 5.70
C ALA A 83 1.13 -8.45 4.46
N ILE A 84 0.28 -7.42 4.46
CA ILE A 84 -0.54 -7.01 3.31
C ILE A 84 0.34 -6.38 2.22
N PHE A 85 1.44 -5.77 2.64
CA PHE A 85 2.26 -4.95 1.78
C PHE A 85 3.60 -5.62 1.52
N PRO A 86 4.08 -5.61 0.28
CA PRO A 86 5.48 -5.94 0.02
C PRO A 86 6.37 -4.93 0.77
N SER A 87 7.28 -5.43 1.61
CA SER A 87 8.17 -4.64 2.48
C SER A 87 9.02 -3.63 1.71
N GLU A 88 9.36 -3.96 0.46
CA GLU A 88 10.29 -3.22 -0.39
C GLU A 88 9.69 -1.99 -1.06
N VAL A 89 8.36 -1.90 -1.15
CA VAL A 89 7.72 -0.98 -2.12
C VAL A 89 7.55 0.44 -1.58
N VAL A 90 7.35 0.60 -0.26
CA VAL A 90 7.19 1.92 0.37
C VAL A 90 7.83 2.01 1.76
N GLY A 91 8.19 0.89 2.40
CA GLY A 91 8.59 0.87 3.82
C GLY A 91 10.07 0.56 4.13
N GLY A 92 10.85 0.05 3.16
CA GLY A 92 12.22 -0.42 3.40
C GLY A 92 13.27 0.70 3.49
N THR A 93 13.17 1.70 2.61
CA THR A 93 13.97 2.94 2.58
C THR A 93 13.25 3.98 1.71
N TRP A 94 13.30 5.27 2.08
CA TRP A 94 12.63 6.35 1.32
C TRP A 94 13.10 6.43 -0.15
N ASP A 95 14.34 6.03 -0.42
CA ASP A 95 14.95 6.05 -1.75
C ASP A 95 14.95 4.70 -2.49
N ALA A 96 14.27 3.67 -1.99
CA ALA A 96 14.14 2.41 -2.72
C ALA A 96 13.52 2.66 -4.12
N PRO A 97 14.08 2.06 -5.20
CA PRO A 97 13.49 2.15 -6.52
C PRO A 97 12.03 1.70 -6.53
N LEU A 98 11.20 2.33 -7.35
CA LEU A 98 9.84 1.86 -7.57
C LEU A 98 9.86 0.47 -8.22
N PRO A 99 8.82 -0.35 -7.98
CA PRO A 99 8.74 -1.66 -8.58
C PRO A 99 8.79 -1.58 -10.10
N THR A 100 9.57 -2.46 -10.73
CA THR A 100 9.62 -2.58 -12.20
C THR A 100 8.56 -3.54 -12.74
N SER A 101 7.94 -4.34 -11.87
CA SER A 101 6.87 -5.29 -12.19
C SER A 101 5.52 -4.80 -11.67
N HIS A 102 4.46 -5.50 -12.08
CA HIS A 102 3.12 -5.26 -11.59
C HIS A 102 2.98 -5.72 -10.14
N VAL A 103 3.09 -4.77 -9.22
CA VAL A 103 2.94 -5.02 -7.78
C VAL A 103 1.73 -4.23 -7.27
N GLY A 104 0.93 -4.87 -6.42
CA GLY A 104 -0.25 -4.28 -5.81
C GLY A 104 -1.21 -5.33 -5.25
N LEU A 105 -1.89 -4.98 -4.16
CA LEU A 105 -2.94 -5.82 -3.58
C LEU A 105 -4.10 -5.96 -4.60
N PHE A 106 -4.51 -7.20 -4.90
CA PHE A 106 -5.57 -7.56 -5.85
C PHE A 106 -5.34 -7.16 -7.31
N ILE A 107 -4.15 -6.70 -7.69
CA ILE A 107 -3.88 -6.34 -9.08
C ILE A 107 -2.57 -6.98 -9.54
N GLY A 108 -2.74 -8.08 -10.25
CA GLY A 108 -1.71 -8.98 -10.77
C GLY A 108 -2.34 -10.28 -11.25
N ARG A 109 -1.55 -11.21 -11.78
CA ARG A 109 -2.03 -12.57 -12.03
C ARG A 109 -2.04 -13.32 -10.70
N PHE A 110 -3.20 -13.82 -10.28
CA PHE A 110 -3.33 -14.68 -9.09
C PHE A 110 -2.63 -16.04 -9.21
N SER A 111 -1.78 -16.22 -10.23
CA SER A 111 -0.78 -17.28 -10.31
C SER A 111 0.43 -17.04 -9.41
N ASP A 112 0.65 -15.81 -8.93
CA ASP A 112 1.76 -15.48 -8.04
C ASP A 112 1.41 -15.80 -6.57
N PRO A 113 2.12 -16.74 -5.92
CA PRO A 113 1.90 -17.07 -4.50
C PRO A 113 2.08 -15.88 -3.56
N ALA A 114 2.93 -14.91 -3.89
CA ALA A 114 3.14 -13.71 -3.06
C ALA A 114 1.88 -12.83 -3.04
N VAL A 115 1.25 -12.62 -4.20
CA VAL A 115 0.00 -11.86 -4.33
C VAL A 115 -1.13 -12.53 -3.55
N ILE A 116 -1.21 -13.86 -3.57
CA ILE A 116 -2.15 -14.61 -2.72
C ILE A 116 -1.85 -14.41 -1.24
N GLY A 117 -0.57 -14.40 -0.85
CA GLY A 117 -0.15 -14.10 0.52
C GLY A 117 -0.64 -12.73 1.00
N TYR A 118 -0.43 -11.69 0.21
CA TYR A 118 -0.90 -10.33 0.51
C TYR A 118 -2.43 -10.25 0.61
N ALA A 119 -3.13 -10.89 -0.32
CA ALA A 119 -4.58 -10.98 -0.31
C ALA A 119 -5.12 -11.69 0.93
N ASN A 120 -4.49 -12.80 1.35
CA ASN A 120 -4.86 -13.52 2.56
C ASN A 120 -4.57 -12.72 3.83
N ALA A 121 -3.49 -11.94 3.87
CA ALA A 121 -3.22 -11.03 4.99
C ALA A 121 -4.32 -9.94 5.08
N PHE A 122 -4.75 -9.38 3.94
CA PHE A 122 -5.83 -8.39 3.91
C PHE A 122 -7.16 -9.00 4.36
N GLN A 123 -7.46 -10.22 3.88
CA GLN A 123 -8.62 -11.00 4.31
C GLN A 123 -8.63 -11.20 5.83
N ARG A 124 -7.50 -11.65 6.39
CA ARG A 124 -7.34 -11.90 7.84
C ARG A 124 -7.42 -10.62 8.67
N LEU A 125 -6.94 -9.50 8.14
CA LEU A 125 -7.12 -8.21 8.78
C LEU A 125 -8.63 -7.93 8.90
N MET A 126 -9.37 -7.94 7.79
CA MET A 126 -10.78 -7.57 7.81
C MET A 126 -11.72 -8.63 8.40
N SER A 127 -11.29 -9.88 8.60
CA SER A 127 -12.16 -10.96 9.09
C SER A 127 -12.69 -10.76 10.51
N VAL A 128 -12.09 -9.85 11.27
CA VAL A 128 -12.52 -9.50 12.63
C VAL A 128 -13.32 -8.19 12.67
N TRP A 129 -13.53 -7.54 11.52
CA TRP A 129 -14.39 -6.37 11.45
C TRP A 129 -15.86 -6.76 11.64
N PRO A 130 -16.70 -5.86 12.18
CA PRO A 130 -18.15 -6.05 12.21
C PRO A 130 -18.68 -6.39 10.82
N ASP A 131 -19.64 -7.32 10.77
CA ASP A 131 -20.32 -7.75 9.53
C ASP A 131 -19.39 -8.38 8.47
N ALA A 132 -18.15 -8.75 8.84
CA ALA A 132 -17.26 -9.48 7.96
C ALA A 132 -17.92 -10.77 7.45
N PRO A 133 -17.98 -11.01 6.12
CA PRO A 133 -18.59 -12.21 5.58
C PRO A 133 -17.93 -13.48 6.09
N VAL A 134 -18.73 -14.52 6.38
CA VAL A 134 -18.23 -15.82 6.89
C VAL A 134 -17.12 -16.41 6.02
N TRP A 135 -17.19 -16.23 4.69
CA TRP A 135 -16.17 -16.75 3.78
C TRP A 135 -14.78 -16.11 3.96
N PHE A 136 -14.64 -15.02 4.73
CA PHE A 136 -13.35 -14.47 5.11
C PHE A 136 -12.53 -15.44 5.99
N SER A 137 -13.13 -16.49 6.57
CA SER A 137 -12.36 -17.54 7.24
C SER A 137 -11.66 -18.51 6.29
N GLU A 138 -11.99 -18.48 4.99
CA GLU A 138 -11.45 -19.41 4.00
C GLU A 138 -10.34 -18.76 3.17
N PRO A 139 -9.06 -19.09 3.39
CA PRO A 139 -7.96 -18.48 2.66
C PRO A 139 -8.00 -18.81 1.17
N LEU A 140 -7.49 -17.89 0.36
CA LEU A 140 -7.17 -18.12 -1.05
C LEU A 140 -6.00 -19.09 -1.17
N VAL A 141 -6.06 -19.98 -2.16
CA VAL A 141 -4.96 -20.89 -2.51
C VAL A 141 -4.68 -20.86 -4.00
N VAL A 142 -3.42 -21.07 -4.39
CA VAL A 142 -2.96 -21.00 -5.79
C VAL A 142 -3.70 -21.99 -6.71
N SER A 143 -4.18 -23.11 -6.16
CA SER A 143 -4.92 -24.12 -6.91
C SER A 143 -6.39 -23.77 -7.17
N MET A 144 -6.91 -22.68 -6.60
CA MET A 144 -8.27 -22.23 -6.89
C MET A 144 -8.38 -21.77 -8.35
N PRO A 145 -9.55 -21.97 -9.01
CA PRO A 145 -9.82 -21.35 -10.29
C PRO A 145 -9.65 -19.84 -10.22
N GLU A 146 -8.99 -19.23 -11.21
CA GLU A 146 -8.74 -17.78 -11.24
C GLU A 146 -10.03 -16.96 -11.10
N ARG A 147 -11.15 -17.45 -11.65
CA ARG A 147 -12.48 -16.85 -11.49
C ARG A 147 -12.89 -16.73 -10.01
N ASP A 148 -12.64 -17.76 -9.21
CA ASP A 148 -13.02 -17.78 -7.80
C ASP A 148 -12.13 -16.88 -6.97
N ILE A 149 -10.82 -16.84 -7.28
CA ILE A 149 -9.89 -15.91 -6.67
C ILE A 149 -10.31 -14.47 -6.97
N ASN A 150 -10.59 -14.15 -8.24
CA ASN A 150 -11.07 -12.82 -8.66
C ASN A 150 -12.36 -12.43 -7.95
N ARG A 151 -13.32 -13.36 -7.82
CA ARG A 151 -14.59 -13.10 -7.11
C ARG A 151 -14.35 -12.78 -5.64
N LYS A 152 -13.51 -13.55 -4.95
CA LYS A 152 -13.17 -13.29 -3.54
C LYS A 152 -12.36 -11.99 -3.39
N ALA A 153 -11.40 -11.72 -4.25
CA ALA A 153 -10.64 -10.47 -4.29
C ALA A 153 -11.55 -9.24 -4.44
N PHE A 154 -12.47 -9.29 -5.39
CA PHE A 154 -13.46 -8.23 -5.59
C PHE A 154 -14.38 -8.06 -4.38
N GLY A 155 -14.85 -9.17 -3.79
CA GLY A 155 -15.65 -9.15 -2.57
C GLY A 155 -14.93 -8.52 -1.38
N MET A 156 -13.63 -8.79 -1.21
CA MET A 156 -12.81 -8.15 -0.18
C MET A 156 -12.69 -6.64 -0.41
N MET A 157 -12.45 -6.23 -1.65
CA MET A 157 -12.32 -4.80 -1.98
C MET A 157 -13.64 -4.05 -1.80
N LEU A 158 -14.77 -4.65 -2.19
CA LEU A 158 -16.09 -4.07 -1.92
C LEU A 158 -16.35 -3.89 -0.43
N PHE A 159 -16.09 -4.94 0.37
CA PHE A 159 -16.27 -4.88 1.82
C PHE A 159 -15.43 -3.77 2.46
N TYR A 160 -14.16 -3.64 2.06
CA TYR A 160 -13.30 -2.53 2.48
C TYR A 160 -13.89 -1.17 2.12
N VAL A 161 -14.32 -1.00 0.87
CA VAL A 161 -14.86 0.26 0.36
C VAL A 161 -16.12 0.69 1.13
N GLU A 162 -17.05 -0.25 1.32
CA GLU A 162 -18.28 -0.01 2.07
C GLU A 162 -17.97 0.31 3.53
N THR A 163 -17.17 -0.53 4.19
CA THR A 163 -16.83 -0.35 5.61
C THR A 163 -16.14 0.99 5.86
N PHE A 164 -15.18 1.35 5.01
CA PHE A 164 -14.50 2.64 5.12
C PHE A 164 -15.46 3.82 4.89
N PHE A 165 -16.31 3.74 3.87
CA PHE A 165 -17.28 4.78 3.58
C PHE A 165 -18.25 4.99 4.74
N PHE A 166 -18.79 3.92 5.32
CA PHE A 166 -19.68 4.01 6.48
C PHE A 166 -18.98 4.50 7.73
N SER A 167 -17.70 4.19 7.91
CA SER A 167 -16.92 4.61 9.09
C SER A 167 -16.46 6.07 9.00
N THR A 168 -16.20 6.60 7.80
CA THR A 168 -15.52 7.90 7.62
C THR A 168 -16.36 8.95 6.87
N GLY A 169 -17.43 8.55 6.18
CA GLY A 169 -18.26 9.43 5.37
C GLY A 169 -17.67 9.85 4.02
N ARG A 170 -16.53 9.26 3.60
CA ARG A 170 -15.86 9.55 2.32
C ARG A 170 -15.43 8.27 1.61
N PRO A 171 -15.26 8.27 0.27
CA PRO A 171 -14.70 7.11 -0.43
C PRO A 171 -13.23 6.89 -0.05
N PRO A 172 -12.78 5.63 0.13
CA PRO A 172 -11.36 5.34 0.37
C PRO A 172 -10.52 5.46 -0.90
N VAL A 173 -9.21 5.55 -0.71
CA VAL A 173 -8.27 5.16 -1.76
C VAL A 173 -8.25 3.64 -1.87
N VAL A 174 -8.43 3.11 -3.07
CA VAL A 174 -8.32 1.67 -3.36
C VAL A 174 -6.91 1.33 -3.84
N PRO A 175 -6.40 0.13 -3.54
CA PRO A 175 -5.14 -0.35 -4.09
C PRO A 175 -5.07 -0.16 -5.60
N ARG A 176 -3.92 0.28 -6.10
CA ARG A 176 -3.67 0.44 -7.53
C ARG A 176 -2.44 -0.34 -7.94
N GLN A 177 -2.46 -0.90 -9.13
CA GLN A 177 -1.28 -1.47 -9.75
C GLN A 177 -0.29 -0.36 -10.03
N TYR A 178 0.99 -0.58 -9.73
CA TYR A 178 2.01 0.32 -10.22
C TYR A 178 1.88 0.41 -11.74
N PRO A 179 1.81 1.62 -12.33
CA PRO A 179 1.66 1.73 -13.76
C PRO A 179 2.77 0.97 -14.50
N GLY A 180 3.99 0.88 -13.96
CA GLY A 180 5.10 0.28 -14.71
C GLY A 180 5.25 0.95 -16.09
N SER A 181 6.09 0.36 -16.93
CA SER A 181 6.12 0.74 -18.34
C SER A 181 4.85 0.26 -19.04
N TRP A 182 3.73 0.99 -18.92
CA TRP A 182 2.70 0.98 -19.96
C TRP A 182 3.38 1.51 -21.23
N GLY A 183 4.02 0.61 -21.99
CA GLY A 183 4.74 0.87 -23.24
C GLY A 183 6.24 0.61 -23.16
N ALA A 184 6.66 -0.57 -23.62
CA ALA A 184 7.36 -0.67 -24.90
C ALA A 184 6.50 -1.55 -25.82
#